data_AF-A0A936KTV0-F1
#
_entry.id   AF-A0A936KTV0-F1
#
_cell.length_a   1.000
_cell.length_b   1.000
_cell.length_c   1.000
_cell.angle_alpha   90.00
_cell.angle_beta   90.00
_cell.angle_gamma   90.00
#
_symmetry.space_group_name_H-M   'P 1'
#
loop_
_entity.id
_entity.type
_entity.pdbx_description
1 polymer ?
#
loop_
_entity_poly.entity_id
_entity_poly.type
_entity_poly.pdbx_seq_one_letter_code
_entity_poly.pdbx_strand_id
1 'polypeptide(L)'
;MLLFLVITLQTQKRTITGYSPRLAWIRGGIYFTSGFILSILTGVLPALFSNPIATAEQVSNLYWWLFTFLCVGIIYFAYFYLWVKGTLTHGRELHLPQVLFFGLFWGLGEGQVLLSAWAVTEKFIGNVWLTALVTFLIVGTFKGLWQSQYWDIHVAPEHNIPEWNLKKVLFGHIPNLIFTLSYLAVFGNALIFLLLQTAGLMYMTYRMRFPKFE
;
A
#
# COMPACT_ATOMS: atom_id res chain seq x y z
N MET A 1 -10.25 -11.72 15.61
CA MET A 1 -8.84 -11.27 15.49
C MET A 1 -8.67 -9.77 15.75
N LEU A 2 -9.36 -8.86 15.03
CA LEU A 2 -9.18 -7.40 15.18
C LEU A 2 -9.48 -6.88 16.61
N LEU A 3 -10.57 -7.36 17.23
CA LEU A 3 -10.91 -7.02 18.62
C LEU A 3 -9.80 -7.41 19.62
N PHE A 4 -9.19 -8.59 19.43
CA PHE A 4 -8.08 -9.05 20.25
C PHE A 4 -6.83 -8.17 20.10
N LEU A 5 -6.51 -7.74 18.88
CA LEU A 5 -5.39 -6.81 18.62
C LEU A 5 -5.63 -5.44 19.27
N VAL A 6 -6.86 -4.92 19.21
CA VAL A 6 -7.24 -3.65 19.83
C VAL A 6 -7.13 -3.73 21.36
N ILE A 7 -7.64 -4.80 21.98
CA ILE A 7 -7.51 -5.03 23.43
C ILE A 7 -6.04 -5.09 23.84
N THR A 8 -5.20 -5.78 23.05
CA THR A 8 -3.76 -5.89 23.31
C THR A 8 -3.04 -4.54 23.24
N LEU A 9 -3.42 -3.66 22.31
CA LEU A 9 -2.88 -2.29 22.25
C LEU A 9 -3.23 -1.48 23.50
N GLN A 10 -4.48 -1.57 23.97
CA GLN A 10 -4.94 -0.81 25.12
C GLN A 10 -4.27 -1.24 26.43
N THR A 11 -4.03 -2.54 26.62
CA THR A 11 -3.37 -3.06 27.82
C THR A 11 -1.89 -2.68 27.86
N GLN A 12 -1.17 -2.83 26.75
CA GLN A 12 0.27 -2.56 26.69
C GLN A 12 0.66 -1.07 26.62
N LYS A 13 -0.22 -0.20 26.12
CA LYS A 13 0.02 1.27 26.16
C LYS A 13 0.23 1.78 27.58
N ARG A 14 -0.33 1.10 28.59
CA ARG A 14 -0.25 1.51 30.01
C ARG A 14 1.08 1.12 30.68
N THR A 15 1.89 0.26 30.07
CA THR A 15 3.06 -0.36 30.73
C THR A 15 4.40 -0.05 30.06
N ILE A 16 4.41 0.43 28.81
CA ILE A 16 5.63 0.64 28.04
C ILE A 16 5.96 2.15 27.94
N THR A 17 7.19 2.53 28.30
CA THR A 17 7.71 3.91 28.23
C THR A 17 8.64 4.18 27.04
N GLY A 18 8.84 3.21 26.15
CA GLY A 18 9.73 3.30 24.97
C GLY A 18 9.18 2.64 23.70
N TYR A 19 10.01 2.52 22.67
CA TYR A 19 9.64 1.83 21.43
C TYR A 19 9.39 0.34 21.67
N SER A 20 8.29 -0.19 21.11
CA SER A 20 7.95 -1.62 21.18
C SER A 20 7.71 -2.19 19.78
N PRO A 21 8.60 -3.06 19.27
CA PRO A 21 8.43 -3.76 18.00
C PRO A 21 7.11 -4.55 17.95
N ARG A 22 6.75 -5.21 19.05
CA ARG A 22 5.51 -5.97 19.15
C ARG A 22 4.28 -5.10 18.95
N LEU A 23 4.23 -3.92 19.57
CA LEU A 23 3.11 -2.99 19.41
C LEU A 23 3.03 -2.43 17.99
N ALA A 24 4.18 -2.13 17.40
CA ALA A 24 4.30 -1.72 16.00
C ALA A 24 3.69 -2.78 15.06
N TRP A 25 4.03 -4.05 15.25
CA TRP A 25 3.46 -5.18 14.52
C TRP A 25 1.96 -5.32 14.69
N ILE A 26 1.45 -5.17 15.92
CA ILE A 26 0.00 -5.24 16.18
C ILE A 26 -0.75 -4.13 15.47
N ARG A 27 -0.22 -2.89 15.45
CA ARG A 27 -0.81 -1.76 14.73
C ARG A 27 -0.86 -2.00 13.22
N GLY A 28 0.26 -2.44 12.64
CA GLY A 28 0.30 -2.85 11.23
C GLY A 28 -0.69 -3.96 10.94
N GLY A 29 -0.74 -4.99 11.78
CA GLY A 29 -1.68 -6.11 11.65
C GLY A 29 -3.15 -5.69 11.66
N ILE A 30 -3.54 -4.75 12.53
CA ILE A 30 -4.90 -4.17 12.52
C ILE A 30 -5.17 -3.50 11.18
N TYR A 31 -4.23 -2.68 10.68
CA TYR A 31 -4.37 -2.00 9.40
C TYR A 31 -4.56 -2.99 8.24
N PHE A 32 -3.70 -4.02 8.14
CA PHE A 32 -3.78 -5.03 7.08
C PHE A 32 -5.11 -5.76 7.11
N THR A 33 -5.51 -6.21 8.31
CA THR A 33 -6.77 -6.93 8.52
C THR A 33 -7.97 -6.08 8.13
N SER A 34 -7.98 -4.80 8.50
CA SER A 34 -9.03 -3.86 8.09
C SER A 34 -9.13 -3.73 6.58
N GLY A 35 -8.00 -3.69 5.86
CA GLY A 35 -7.98 -3.68 4.40
C GLY A 35 -8.65 -4.92 3.78
N PHE A 36 -8.35 -6.11 4.29
CA PHE A 36 -9.01 -7.35 3.85
C PHE A 36 -10.51 -7.36 4.18
N ILE A 37 -10.92 -6.93 5.38
CA ILE A 37 -12.33 -6.85 5.76
C ILE A 37 -13.08 -5.89 4.82
N LEU A 38 -12.51 -4.70 4.57
CA LEU A 38 -13.10 -3.72 3.67
C LEU A 38 -13.25 -4.27 2.25
N SER A 39 -12.24 -4.99 1.77
CA SER A 39 -12.25 -5.63 0.46
C SER A 39 -13.33 -6.71 0.32
N ILE A 40 -13.59 -7.48 1.39
CA ILE A 40 -14.69 -8.43 1.43
C ILE A 40 -16.04 -7.69 1.37
N LEU A 41 -16.22 -6.66 2.19
CA LEU A 41 -17.47 -5.90 2.28
C LEU A 41 -17.80 -5.13 0.99
N THR A 42 -16.79 -4.70 0.25
CA THR A 42 -16.97 -3.96 -1.02
C THR A 42 -17.06 -4.88 -2.23
N GLY A 43 -16.76 -6.17 -2.09
CA GLY A 43 -16.75 -7.15 -3.18
C GLY A 43 -15.45 -7.23 -3.97
N VAL A 44 -14.43 -6.46 -3.58
CA VAL A 44 -13.11 -6.45 -4.23
C VAL A 44 -12.39 -7.79 -4.10
N LEU A 45 -12.36 -8.39 -2.91
CA LEU A 45 -11.63 -9.64 -2.71
C LEU A 45 -12.19 -10.78 -3.59
N PRO A 46 -13.51 -11.03 -3.64
CA PRO A 46 -14.08 -11.97 -4.61
C PRO A 46 -13.74 -11.62 -6.06
N ALA A 47 -13.83 -10.35 -6.46
CA ALA A 47 -13.53 -9.92 -7.83
C ALA A 47 -12.08 -10.19 -8.23
N LEU A 48 -11.12 -10.07 -7.29
CA LEU A 48 -9.71 -10.36 -7.54
C LEU A 48 -9.43 -11.84 -7.84
N PHE A 49 -10.23 -12.76 -7.30
CA PHE A 49 -10.08 -14.20 -7.54
C PHE A 49 -10.90 -14.68 -8.75
N SER A 50 -12.04 -14.04 -9.01
CA SER A 50 -12.95 -14.45 -10.09
C SER A 50 -12.57 -13.90 -11.46
N ASN A 51 -11.88 -12.75 -11.52
CA ASN A 51 -11.46 -12.15 -12.78
C ASN A 51 -10.06 -12.64 -13.20
N PRO A 52 -9.83 -12.88 -14.50
CA PRO A 52 -8.50 -13.22 -14.98
C PRO A 52 -7.53 -12.04 -14.77
N ILE A 53 -6.25 -12.34 -14.57
CA ILE A 53 -5.20 -11.31 -14.43
C ILE A 53 -5.12 -10.41 -15.68
N ALA A 54 -5.30 -11.01 -16.85
CA ALA A 54 -5.38 -10.37 -18.16
C ALA A 54 -6.23 -11.25 -19.09
N THR A 55 -6.95 -10.63 -20.03
CA THR A 55 -7.70 -11.33 -21.08
C THR A 55 -6.80 -11.66 -22.28
N ALA A 56 -7.22 -12.61 -23.13
CA ALA A 56 -6.48 -12.93 -24.36
C ALA A 56 -6.35 -11.70 -25.29
N GLU A 57 -7.40 -10.88 -25.38
CA GLU A 57 -7.39 -9.63 -26.14
C GLU A 57 -6.33 -8.65 -25.61
N GLN A 58 -6.26 -8.47 -24.29
CA GLN A 58 -5.26 -7.61 -23.65
C GLN A 58 -3.83 -8.08 -23.91
N VAL A 59 -3.57 -9.38 -23.79
CA VAL A 59 -2.23 -9.94 -24.03
C VAL A 59 -1.79 -9.75 -25.49
N SER A 60 -2.73 -9.73 -26.43
CA SER A 60 -2.47 -9.44 -27.85
C SER A 60 -2.36 -7.95 -28.19
N ASN A 61 -2.69 -7.06 -27.24
CA ASN A 61 -2.73 -5.62 -27.46
C ASN A 61 -1.39 -4.96 -27.05
N LEU A 62 -0.70 -4.35 -28.02
CA LEU A 62 0.55 -3.63 -27.77
C LEU A 62 0.40 -2.49 -26.76
N TYR A 63 -0.72 -1.75 -26.79
CA TYR A 63 -0.96 -0.64 -25.87
C TYR A 63 -1.09 -1.11 -24.42
N TRP A 64 -1.67 -2.29 -24.21
CA TRP A 64 -1.75 -2.90 -22.88
C TRP A 64 -0.34 -3.14 -22.34
N TRP A 65 0.52 -3.82 -23.10
CA TRP A 65 1.92 -4.05 -22.71
C TRP A 65 2.69 -2.77 -22.44
N LEU A 66 2.62 -1.78 -23.34
CA LEU A 66 3.33 -0.51 -23.16
C LEU A 66 2.89 0.20 -21.87
N PHE A 67 1.59 0.21 -21.56
CA PHE A 67 1.08 0.83 -20.34
C PHE A 67 1.45 -0.02 -19.10
N THR A 68 1.34 -1.35 -19.16
CA THR A 68 1.79 -2.23 -18.07
C THR A 68 3.27 -1.99 -17.74
N PHE A 69 4.14 -1.94 -18.76
CA PHE A 69 5.57 -1.64 -18.57
C PHE A 69 5.82 -0.23 -18.04
N LEU A 70 5.04 0.75 -18.48
CA LEU A 70 5.10 2.11 -17.93
C LEU A 70 4.76 2.12 -16.45
N CYS A 71 3.68 1.45 -16.03
CA CYS A 71 3.32 1.31 -14.63
C CYS A 71 4.40 0.59 -13.82
N VAL A 72 4.98 -0.51 -14.34
CA VAL A 72 6.11 -1.20 -13.71
C VAL A 72 7.32 -0.26 -13.56
N GLY A 73 7.65 0.50 -14.61
CA GLY A 73 8.75 1.46 -14.60
C GLY A 73 8.56 2.56 -13.56
N ILE A 74 7.32 3.06 -13.40
CA ILE A 74 6.98 4.06 -12.38
C ILE A 74 7.08 3.47 -10.97
N ILE A 75 6.58 2.26 -10.74
CA ILE A 75 6.73 1.56 -9.45
C ILE A 75 8.21 1.37 -9.12
N TYR A 76 9.00 0.92 -10.09
CA TYR A 76 10.44 0.76 -9.92
C TYR A 76 11.12 2.08 -9.58
N PHE A 77 10.88 3.14 -10.36
CA PHE A 77 11.47 4.45 -10.09
C PHE A 77 11.05 4.99 -8.72
N ALA A 78 9.75 4.96 -8.39
CA ALA A 78 9.20 5.51 -7.16
C ALA A 78 9.72 4.77 -5.93
N TYR A 79 9.65 3.43 -5.94
CA TYR A 79 9.86 2.63 -4.74
C TYR A 79 11.24 1.98 -4.68
N PHE A 80 11.85 1.64 -5.82
CA PHE A 80 13.15 0.99 -5.85
C PHE A 80 14.32 1.97 -5.88
N TYR A 81 14.14 3.13 -6.51
CA TYR A 81 15.17 4.15 -6.66
C TYR A 81 14.93 5.37 -5.76
N LEU A 82 13.81 6.07 -5.94
CA LEU A 82 13.53 7.33 -5.25
C LEU A 82 13.33 7.11 -3.75
N TRP A 83 12.54 6.11 -3.35
CA TRP A 83 12.24 5.86 -1.95
C TRP A 83 13.49 5.58 -1.11
N VAL A 84 14.45 4.85 -1.68
CA VAL A 84 15.69 4.51 -0.99
C VAL A 84 16.49 5.76 -0.64
N LYS A 85 16.38 6.81 -1.44
CA LYS A 85 17.03 8.09 -1.14
C LYS A 85 16.29 8.77 0.00
N GLY A 86 17.05 9.10 1.04
CA GLY A 86 16.49 9.68 2.24
C GLY A 86 15.69 8.71 3.10
N THR A 87 15.88 7.39 2.94
CA THR A 87 15.43 6.40 3.94
C THR A 87 16.57 6.08 4.90
N LEU A 88 16.28 6.21 6.20
CA LEU A 88 17.20 5.91 7.29
C LEU A 88 16.87 4.55 7.90
N THR A 89 17.92 3.77 8.16
CA THR A 89 17.81 2.48 8.85
C THR A 89 18.22 2.56 10.31
N HIS A 90 18.92 3.63 10.73
CA HIS A 90 19.41 3.82 12.11
C HIS A 90 20.16 2.61 12.67
N GLY A 91 20.92 1.91 11.81
CA GLY A 91 21.66 0.71 12.20
C GLY A 91 20.81 -0.54 12.45
N ARG A 92 19.48 -0.51 12.21
CA ARG A 92 18.61 -1.69 12.36
C ARG A 92 19.14 -2.88 11.56
N GLU A 93 19.12 -4.05 12.17
CA GLU A 93 19.44 -5.30 11.49
C GLU A 93 18.36 -5.65 10.45
N LEU A 94 18.78 -6.37 9.40
CA LEU A 94 17.85 -6.85 8.38
C LEU A 94 17.35 -8.24 8.77
N HIS A 95 16.08 -8.34 9.17
CA HIS A 95 15.40 -9.59 9.43
C HIS A 95 14.52 -9.97 8.24
N LEU A 96 15.11 -10.68 7.27
CA LEU A 96 14.51 -10.88 5.95
C LEU A 96 13.09 -11.50 5.99
N PRO A 97 12.82 -12.59 6.74
CA PRO A 97 11.47 -13.18 6.77
C PRO A 97 10.41 -12.20 7.29
N GLN A 98 10.72 -11.47 8.35
CA GLN A 98 9.83 -10.52 9.01
C GLN A 98 9.53 -9.33 8.11
N VAL A 99 10.57 -8.79 7.48
CA VAL A 99 10.46 -7.71 6.51
C VAL A 99 9.58 -8.11 5.32
N LEU A 100 9.83 -9.26 4.71
CA LEU A 100 9.07 -9.72 3.55
C LEU A 100 7.61 -10.01 3.91
N PHE A 101 7.37 -10.63 5.06
CA PHE A 101 6.02 -10.88 5.56
C PHE A 101 5.28 -9.57 5.81
N PHE A 102 5.89 -8.63 6.53
CA PHE A 102 5.27 -7.33 6.79
C PHE A 102 4.95 -6.59 5.49
N GLY A 103 5.93 -6.52 4.58
CA GLY A 103 5.76 -5.85 3.30
C GLY A 103 4.70 -6.48 2.41
N LEU A 104 4.58 -7.81 2.42
CA LEU A 104 3.54 -8.53 1.68
C LEU A 104 2.15 -8.20 2.22
N PHE A 105 1.94 -8.33 3.53
CA PHE A 105 0.61 -8.06 4.12
C PHE A 105 0.24 -6.58 4.09
N TRP A 106 1.22 -5.70 4.25
CA TRP A 106 1.01 -4.27 4.02
C TRP A 106 0.63 -4.01 2.56
N GLY A 107 1.41 -4.53 1.61
CA GLY A 107 1.15 -4.44 0.18
C GLY A 107 -0.26 -4.86 -0.22
N LEU A 108 -0.65 -6.07 0.21
CA LEU A 108 -1.95 -6.64 -0.08
C LEU A 108 -3.09 -5.89 0.62
N GLY A 109 -2.90 -5.48 1.88
CA GLY A 109 -3.89 -4.71 2.62
C GLY A 109 -4.09 -3.31 2.02
N GLU A 110 -2.99 -2.64 1.69
CA GLU A 110 -2.98 -1.31 1.06
C GLU A 110 -3.66 -1.34 -0.31
N GLY A 111 -3.24 -2.24 -1.20
CA GLY A 111 -3.84 -2.33 -2.53
C GLY A 111 -5.33 -2.65 -2.48
N GLN A 112 -5.76 -3.42 -1.47
CA GLN A 112 -7.19 -3.67 -1.24
C GLN A 112 -7.94 -2.45 -0.73
N VAL A 113 -7.36 -1.61 0.13
CA VAL A 113 -7.98 -0.33 0.53
C VAL A 113 -8.17 0.58 -0.69
N LEU A 114 -7.15 0.67 -1.55
CA LEU A 114 -7.21 1.45 -2.79
C LEU A 114 -8.33 0.96 -3.72
N LEU A 115 -8.38 -0.35 -3.98
CA LEU A 115 -9.41 -0.96 -4.81
C LEU A 115 -10.81 -0.86 -4.18
N SER A 116 -10.91 -0.91 -2.85
CA SER A 116 -12.19 -0.74 -2.15
C SER A 116 -12.71 0.70 -2.28
N ALA A 117 -11.81 1.69 -2.21
CA ALA A 117 -12.18 3.08 -2.46
C ALA A 117 -12.70 3.26 -3.90
N TRP A 118 -12.04 2.64 -4.88
CA TRP A 118 -12.52 2.59 -6.26
C TRP A 118 -13.91 1.95 -6.37
N ALA A 119 -14.07 0.73 -5.83
CA ALA A 119 -15.30 -0.05 -5.93
C ALA A 119 -16.51 0.61 -5.26
N VAL A 120 -16.28 1.40 -4.21
CA VAL A 120 -17.34 2.21 -3.60
C VAL A 120 -17.65 3.42 -4.47
N THR A 121 -16.63 4.09 -4.99
CA THR A 121 -16.79 5.31 -5.81
C THR A 121 -17.56 5.02 -7.10
N GLU A 122 -17.24 3.93 -7.80
CA GLU A 122 -17.88 3.57 -9.07
C GLU A 122 -19.38 3.24 -8.94
N LYS A 123 -19.86 2.92 -7.73
CA LYS A 123 -21.30 2.73 -7.46
C LYS A 123 -22.10 4.03 -7.57
N PHE A 124 -21.45 5.17 -7.36
CA PHE A 124 -22.08 6.49 -7.37
C PHE A 124 -21.68 7.32 -8.59
N ILE A 125 -20.60 6.95 -9.28
CA ILE A 125 -20.02 7.70 -10.38
C ILE A 125 -19.89 6.80 -11.60
N GLY A 126 -20.71 7.06 -12.62
CA GLY A 126 -20.68 6.30 -13.88
C GLY A 126 -19.52 6.63 -14.82
N ASN A 127 -18.83 7.77 -14.61
CA ASN A 127 -17.68 8.16 -15.42
C ASN A 127 -16.38 7.62 -14.80
N VAL A 128 -15.69 6.72 -15.50
CA VAL A 128 -14.49 6.03 -15.01
C VAL A 128 -13.33 6.98 -14.64
N TRP A 129 -13.17 8.09 -15.37
CA TRP A 129 -12.12 9.07 -15.10
C TRP A 129 -12.43 9.90 -13.86
N LEU A 130 -13.72 10.23 -13.64
CA LEU A 130 -14.16 10.87 -12.41
C LEU A 130 -14.04 9.91 -11.22
N THR A 131 -14.32 8.61 -11.40
CA THR A 131 -14.06 7.57 -10.40
C THR A 131 -12.58 7.51 -10.02
N ALA A 132 -11.68 7.54 -11.01
CA ALA A 132 -10.24 7.56 -10.77
C ALA A 132 -9.81 8.80 -9.98
N LEU A 133 -10.30 9.98 -10.35
CA LEU A 133 -10.00 11.24 -9.66
C LEU A 133 -10.50 11.24 -8.22
N VAL A 134 -11.74 10.82 -7.98
CA VAL A 134 -12.31 10.77 -6.62
C VAL A 134 -11.59 9.72 -5.77
N THR A 135 -11.25 8.56 -6.35
CA THR A 135 -10.44 7.54 -5.67
C THR A 135 -9.07 8.10 -5.28
N PHE A 136 -8.40 8.82 -6.19
CA PHE A 136 -7.12 9.48 -5.90
C PHE A 136 -7.22 10.44 -4.71
N LEU A 137 -8.28 11.26 -4.64
CA LEU A 137 -8.49 12.22 -3.55
C LEU A 137 -8.78 11.54 -2.20
N ILE A 138 -9.65 10.52 -2.20
CA ILE A 138 -9.98 9.74 -1.00
C ILE A 138 -8.71 9.09 -0.44
N VAL A 139 -7.97 8.41 -1.29
CA VAL A 139 -6.73 7.70 -0.92
C VAL A 139 -5.66 8.68 -0.45
N GLY A 140 -5.43 9.77 -1.17
CA GLY A 140 -4.43 10.77 -0.79
C GLY A 140 -4.69 11.34 0.60
N THR A 141 -5.96 11.64 0.89
CA THR A 141 -6.41 12.12 2.21
C THR A 141 -6.22 11.04 3.29
N PHE A 142 -6.64 9.81 3.01
CA PHE A 142 -6.49 8.69 3.94
C PHE A 142 -5.02 8.40 4.30
N LYS A 143 -4.12 8.45 3.33
CA LYS A 143 -2.69 8.24 3.56
C LYS A 143 -2.08 9.29 4.49
N GLY A 144 -2.38 10.57 4.26
CA GLY A 144 -1.83 11.67 5.03
C GLY A 144 -2.42 11.82 6.44
N LEU A 145 -3.70 11.49 6.62
CA LEU A 145 -4.37 11.70 7.90
C LEU A 145 -4.37 10.45 8.79
N TRP A 146 -4.54 9.26 8.21
CA TRP A 146 -4.77 8.05 8.98
C TRP A 146 -3.56 7.11 8.94
N GLN A 147 -3.10 6.72 7.76
CA GLN A 147 -2.03 5.72 7.64
C GLN A 147 -0.74 6.18 8.32
N SER A 148 -0.29 7.40 8.01
CA SER A 148 0.95 7.95 8.57
C SER A 148 0.88 8.10 10.09
N GLN A 149 -0.29 8.46 10.63
CA GLN A 149 -0.46 8.77 12.06
C GLN A 149 -0.79 7.53 12.92
N TYR A 150 -1.41 6.50 12.34
CA TYR A 150 -1.94 5.38 13.11
C TYR A 150 -0.93 4.26 13.36
N TRP A 151 -0.18 3.87 12.33
CA TRP A 151 0.74 2.73 12.43
C TRP A 151 2.15 3.02 11.91
N ASP A 152 2.30 3.81 10.84
CA ASP A 152 3.59 3.99 10.17
C ASP A 152 4.65 4.62 11.08
N ILE A 153 4.31 5.72 11.77
CA ILE A 153 5.20 6.37 12.77
C ILE A 153 5.61 5.44 13.91
N HIS A 154 4.81 4.42 14.21
CA HIS A 154 5.10 3.47 15.28
C HIS A 154 5.91 2.28 14.79
N VAL A 155 5.86 1.92 13.51
CA VAL A 155 6.63 0.82 12.94
C VAL A 155 8.02 1.27 12.53
N ALA A 156 8.09 2.41 11.86
CA ALA A 156 9.33 2.97 11.35
C ALA A 156 9.45 4.44 11.82
N PRO A 157 9.66 4.69 13.12
CA PRO A 157 9.89 6.06 13.59
C PRO A 157 11.11 6.65 12.90
N GLU A 158 10.99 7.91 12.45
CA GLU A 158 12.06 8.71 11.85
C GLU A 158 12.79 8.01 10.68
N HIS A 159 12.05 7.21 9.89
CA HIS A 159 12.62 6.45 8.78
C HIS A 159 12.91 7.28 7.52
N ASN A 160 12.50 8.56 7.51
CA ASN A 160 12.72 9.46 6.39
C ASN A 160 13.47 10.73 6.80
N ILE A 161 14.40 11.13 5.95
CA ILE A 161 14.99 12.47 5.94
C ILE A 161 13.92 13.48 5.50
N PRO A 162 13.60 14.53 6.29
CA PRO A 162 12.49 15.45 6.01
C PRO A 162 12.52 16.07 4.59
N GLU A 163 13.70 16.41 4.09
CA GLU A 163 13.92 17.02 2.77
C GLU A 163 13.53 16.09 1.60
N TRP A 164 13.46 14.78 1.85
CA TRP A 164 13.05 13.79 0.86
C TRP A 164 11.55 13.51 0.89
N ASN A 165 10.82 13.86 1.95
CA ASN A 165 9.39 13.55 2.08
C ASN A 165 8.57 14.15 0.94
N LEU A 166 8.72 15.45 0.69
CA LEU A 166 7.98 16.12 -0.39
C LEU A 166 8.34 15.52 -1.76
N LYS A 167 9.62 15.19 -1.99
CA LYS A 167 10.08 14.58 -3.24
C LYS A 167 9.47 13.20 -3.45
N LYS A 168 9.39 12.37 -2.41
CA LYS A 168 8.77 11.04 -2.46
C LYS A 168 7.28 11.11 -2.76
N VAL A 169 6.58 12.11 -2.21
CA VAL A 169 5.16 12.35 -2.53
C VAL A 169 5.00 12.80 -3.98
N LEU A 170 5.69 13.87 -4.40
CA LEU A 170 5.53 14.49 -5.71
C LEU A 170 6.00 13.62 -6.88
N PHE A 171 7.11 12.89 -6.70
CA PHE A 171 7.73 12.12 -7.79
C PHE A 171 7.57 10.60 -7.63
N GLY A 172 7.06 10.14 -6.49
CA GLY A 172 6.80 8.73 -6.23
C GLY A 172 5.31 8.42 -6.17
N HIS A 173 4.65 8.87 -5.11
CA HIS A 173 3.25 8.53 -4.84
C HIS A 173 2.26 9.09 -5.88
N ILE A 174 2.37 10.38 -6.21
CA ILE A 174 1.45 11.03 -7.14
C ILE A 174 1.54 10.40 -8.54
N PRO A 175 2.73 10.25 -9.16
CA PRO A 175 2.85 9.57 -10.44
C PRO A 175 2.38 8.13 -10.38
N ASN A 176 2.76 7.37 -9.34
CA ASN A 176 2.26 6.00 -9.16
C ASN A 176 0.74 5.94 -9.22
N LEU A 177 0.03 6.74 -8.41
CA LEU A 177 -1.43 6.70 -8.37
C LEU A 177 -2.06 7.18 -9.67
N ILE A 178 -1.55 8.26 -10.28
CA ILE A 178 -2.08 8.76 -11.56
C ILE A 178 -2.02 7.66 -12.62
N PHE A 179 -0.85 7.04 -12.81
CA PHE A 179 -0.67 6.06 -13.87
C PHE A 179 -1.35 4.73 -13.56
N THR A 180 -1.29 4.25 -12.33
CA THR A 180 -1.92 2.96 -11.98
C THR A 180 -3.45 3.05 -11.90
N LEU A 181 -4.03 4.17 -11.46
CA LEU A 181 -5.48 4.39 -11.55
C LEU A 181 -5.94 4.60 -13.00
N SER A 182 -5.15 5.28 -13.83
CA SER A 182 -5.44 5.39 -15.27
C SER A 182 -5.40 4.02 -15.94
N TYR A 183 -4.41 3.19 -15.62
CA TYR A 183 -4.32 1.81 -16.10
C TYR A 183 -5.54 0.98 -15.66
N LEU A 184 -5.98 1.12 -14.41
CA LEU A 184 -7.20 0.49 -13.92
C LEU A 184 -8.44 0.98 -14.66
N ALA A 185 -8.54 2.29 -14.95
CA ALA A 185 -9.63 2.88 -15.72
C ALA A 185 -9.72 2.35 -17.16
N VAL A 186 -8.57 2.14 -17.81
CA VAL A 186 -8.52 1.71 -19.22
C VAL A 186 -8.69 0.20 -19.37
N PHE A 187 -8.05 -0.59 -18.50
CA PHE A 187 -7.95 -2.05 -18.71
C PHE A 187 -8.63 -2.89 -17.62
N GLY A 188 -9.04 -2.30 -16.49
CA GLY A 188 -9.76 -3.02 -15.43
C GLY A 188 -8.96 -4.12 -14.72
N ASN A 189 -7.65 -4.24 -14.95
CA ASN A 189 -6.83 -5.31 -14.35
C ASN A 189 -6.50 -5.01 -12.87
N ALA A 190 -7.49 -5.20 -11.98
CA ALA A 190 -7.38 -4.94 -10.54
C ALA A 190 -6.26 -5.76 -9.86
N LEU A 191 -6.03 -7.00 -10.29
CA LEU A 191 -4.97 -7.83 -9.71
C LEU A 191 -3.58 -7.30 -10.05
N ILE A 192 -3.35 -6.81 -11.27
CA ILE A 192 -2.08 -6.18 -11.65
C ILE A 192 -1.87 -4.91 -10.82
N PHE A 193 -2.91 -4.09 -10.68
CA PHE A 193 -2.87 -2.91 -9.80
C PHE A 193 -2.43 -3.29 -8.37
N LEU A 194 -3.07 -4.30 -7.76
CA LEU A 194 -2.74 -4.79 -6.42
C LEU A 194 -1.30 -5.27 -6.31
N LEU A 195 -0.84 -6.08 -7.26
CA LEU A 195 0.50 -6.66 -7.26
C LEU A 195 1.59 -5.60 -7.43
N LEU A 196 1.34 -4.57 -8.24
CA LEU A 196 2.26 -3.43 -8.40
C LEU A 196 2.44 -2.65 -7.10
N GLN A 197 1.36 -2.36 -6.38
CA GLN A 197 1.45 -1.70 -5.07
C GLN A 197 2.17 -2.61 -4.05
N THR A 198 1.84 -3.91 -4.08
CA THR A 198 2.45 -4.89 -3.18
C THR A 198 3.97 -4.99 -3.38
N ALA A 199 4.43 -5.07 -4.63
CA ALA A 199 5.85 -5.12 -4.95
C ALA A 199 6.62 -3.89 -4.44
N GLY A 200 6.05 -2.69 -4.63
CA GLY A 200 6.64 -1.45 -4.11
C GLY A 200 6.79 -1.47 -2.58
N LEU A 201 5.73 -1.89 -1.87
CA LEU A 201 5.71 -1.93 -0.41
C LEU A 201 6.63 -3.02 0.17
N MET A 202 6.71 -4.17 -0.48
CA MET A 202 7.68 -5.21 -0.11
C MET A 202 9.12 -4.70 -0.18
N TYR A 203 9.49 -4.03 -1.26
CA TYR A 203 10.85 -3.48 -1.38
C TYR A 203 11.10 -2.34 -0.38
N MET A 204 10.10 -1.50 -0.16
CA MET A 204 10.13 -0.42 0.83
C MET A 204 10.45 -0.93 2.24
N THR A 205 9.71 -1.93 2.72
CA THR A 205 9.96 -2.52 4.06
C THR A 205 11.36 -3.12 4.16
N TYR A 206 11.87 -3.69 3.08
CA TYR A 206 13.25 -4.20 2.98
C TYR A 206 14.29 -3.11 3.15
N ARG A 207 14.12 -1.98 2.44
CA ARG A 207 15.05 -0.86 2.52
C ARG A 207 14.96 -0.10 3.83
N MET A 208 13.77 -0.02 4.43
CA MET A 208 13.56 0.58 5.74
C MET A 208 13.99 -0.31 6.90
N ARG A 209 14.27 -1.60 6.64
CA ARG A 209 14.62 -2.61 7.65
C ARG A 209 13.61 -2.60 8.80
N PHE A 210 12.37 -2.93 8.46
CA PHE A 210 11.28 -2.99 9.42
C PHE A 210 11.62 -3.91 10.60
N PRO A 211 11.12 -3.58 11.81
CA PRO A 211 11.54 -4.23 13.04
C PRO A 211 11.18 -5.72 13.04
N LYS A 212 12.00 -6.54 13.70
CA LYS A 212 11.58 -7.90 14.08
C LYS A 212 10.41 -7.85 15.06
N PHE A 213 9.64 -8.93 15.17
CA PHE A 213 8.48 -8.99 16.05
C PHE A 213 8.86 -8.91 17.54
N GLU A 214 10.07 -9.35 17.91
CA GLU A 214 10.57 -9.48 19.29
C GLU A 214 11.82 -8.64 19.55
#